data_AF-B8HN46-F1
#
_entry.id   AF-B8HN46-F1
#
_cell.length_a   1.000
_cell.length_b   1.000
_cell.length_c   1.000
_cell.angle_alpha   90.00
_cell.angle_beta   90.00
_cell.angle_gamma   90.00
#
_symmetry.space_group_name_H-M   'P 1'
#
loop_
_entity.id
_entity.type
_entity.pdbx_description
1 polymer ?
#
loop_
_entity_poly.entity_id
_entity_poly.type
_entity_poly.pdbx_seq_one_letter_code
_entity_poly.pdbx_strand_id
1 'polypeptide(L)'
;MAESLIRVEASPTFHRNLRTLAKKYRSIRDDVHPIIEQLEQGELPGDLIPDIGYKVFKLRIKNSNVQKGKSGGYRHLTLITINQEVMGGKPCIRGMRVTVGMILGLIASGYTTEEILQAYPYLELEDLRELLAYAAWRVEEIEVPLSVS
;
A
#
# COMPACT_ATOMS: atom_id res chain seq x y z
N MET A 1 -16.04 -4.73 -21.10
CA MET A 1 -15.11 -4.21 -20.07
C MET A 1 -14.40 -5.43 -19.50
N ALA A 2 -13.10 -5.37 -19.22
CA ALA A 2 -12.41 -6.50 -18.60
C ALA A 2 -12.86 -6.64 -17.14
N GLU A 3 -12.88 -7.86 -16.61
CA GLU A 3 -12.99 -8.07 -15.17
C GLU A 3 -11.64 -7.76 -14.52
N SER A 4 -11.64 -6.99 -13.42
CA SER A 4 -10.45 -6.76 -12.61
C SER A 4 -10.28 -7.94 -11.65
N LEU A 5 -9.16 -8.64 -11.77
CA LEU A 5 -8.79 -9.78 -10.90
C LEU A 5 -8.50 -9.33 -9.46
N ILE A 6 -8.11 -8.08 -9.26
CA ILE A 6 -7.90 -7.47 -7.94
C ILE A 6 -8.57 -6.08 -7.88
N ARG A 7 -9.26 -5.79 -6.77
CA ARG A 7 -9.74 -4.44 -6.44
C ARG A 7 -8.59 -3.60 -5.88
N VAL A 8 -8.15 -2.59 -6.62
CA VAL A 8 -7.07 -1.69 -6.21
C VAL A 8 -7.65 -0.43 -5.55
N GLU A 9 -7.17 -0.08 -4.37
CA GLU A 9 -7.57 1.14 -3.66
C GLU A 9 -6.34 2.00 -3.32
N ALA A 10 -6.46 3.32 -3.53
CA ALA A 10 -5.41 4.28 -3.27
C ALA A 10 -5.57 4.89 -1.87
N SER A 11 -4.54 4.80 -1.03
CA SER A 11 -4.61 5.36 0.34
C SER A 11 -4.77 6.90 0.31
N PRO A 12 -5.36 7.52 1.36
CA PRO A 12 -5.41 8.97 1.46
C PRO A 12 -4.02 9.63 1.40
N THR A 13 -2.98 8.94 1.88
CA THR A 13 -1.57 9.32 1.75
C THR A 13 -1.14 9.33 0.28
N PHE A 14 -1.44 8.27 -0.48
CA PHE A 14 -1.17 8.22 -1.92
C PHE A 14 -1.86 9.37 -2.68
N HIS A 15 -3.16 9.62 -2.43
CA HIS A 15 -3.88 10.73 -3.04
C HIS A 15 -3.28 12.10 -2.68
N ARG A 16 -2.82 12.31 -1.44
CA ARG A 16 -2.15 13.54 -0.98
C ARG A 16 -0.79 13.73 -1.66
N ASN A 17 -0.01 12.66 -1.77
CA ASN A 17 1.31 12.67 -2.43
C ASN A 17 1.16 12.91 -3.93
N LEU A 18 0.24 12.20 -4.61
CA LEU A 18 -0.09 12.37 -6.02
C LEU A 18 -0.56 13.80 -6.32
N ARG A 19 -1.46 14.37 -5.50
CA ARG A 19 -1.92 15.77 -5.64
C ARG A 19 -0.78 16.78 -5.47
N THR A 20 0.18 16.49 -4.59
CA THR A 20 1.33 17.37 -4.33
C THR A 20 2.35 17.29 -5.48
N LEU A 21 2.67 16.08 -5.94
CA LEU A 21 3.59 15.85 -7.05
C LEU A 21 3.03 16.32 -8.40
N ALA A 22 1.71 16.22 -8.63
CA ALA A 22 1.05 16.71 -9.85
C ALA A 22 1.20 18.22 -10.07
N LYS A 23 1.45 19.02 -9.02
CA LYS A 23 1.79 20.45 -9.15
C LYS A 23 3.15 20.68 -9.82
N LYS A 24 4.04 19.68 -9.80
CA LYS A 24 5.42 19.74 -10.31
C LYS A 24 5.64 18.87 -11.55
N TYR A 25 4.88 17.78 -11.65
CA TYR A 25 4.98 16.79 -12.73
C TYR A 25 3.59 16.59 -13.34
N ARG A 26 3.29 17.36 -14.40
CA ARG A 26 1.98 17.39 -15.07
C ARG A 26 1.48 16.02 -15.55
N SER A 27 2.39 15.09 -15.86
CA SER A 27 2.09 13.76 -16.41
C SER A 27 2.05 12.66 -15.35
N ILE A 28 2.18 12.96 -14.05
CA ILE A 28 2.24 11.91 -13.03
C ILE A 28 0.99 11.01 -12.99
N ARG A 29 -0.19 11.52 -13.40
CA ARG A 29 -1.41 10.71 -13.50
C ARG A 29 -1.28 9.67 -14.62
N ASP A 30 -0.83 10.12 -15.78
CA ASP A 30 -0.59 9.31 -16.98
C ASP A 30 0.56 8.31 -16.76
N ASP A 31 1.62 8.72 -16.04
CA ASP A 31 2.74 7.87 -15.62
C ASP A 31 2.29 6.75 -14.67
N VAL A 32 1.29 7.01 -13.81
CA VAL A 32 0.77 6.08 -12.79
C VAL A 32 -0.31 5.15 -13.34
N HIS A 33 -1.13 5.60 -14.30
CA HIS A 33 -2.32 4.86 -14.73
C HIS A 33 -2.05 3.42 -15.22
N PRO A 34 -1.01 3.14 -16.05
CA PRO A 34 -0.71 1.76 -16.49
C PRO A 34 -0.36 0.82 -15.34
N ILE A 35 0.18 1.35 -14.23
CA ILE A 35 0.49 0.56 -13.04
C ILE A 35 -0.78 0.15 -12.29
N ILE A 36 -1.80 1.02 -12.28
CA ILE A 36 -3.10 0.68 -11.71
C ILE A 36 -3.77 -0.42 -12.56
N GLU A 37 -3.76 -0.28 -13.88
CA GLU A 37 -4.28 -1.31 -14.79
C GLU A 37 -3.59 -2.67 -14.58
N GLN A 38 -2.25 -2.68 -14.47
CA GLN A 38 -1.49 -3.90 -14.17
C GLN A 38 -1.90 -4.52 -12.82
N LEU A 39 -1.98 -3.73 -11.75
CA LEU A 39 -2.39 -4.20 -10.42
C LEU A 39 -3.83 -4.73 -10.42
N GLU A 40 -4.76 -4.10 -11.16
CA GLU A 40 -6.15 -4.55 -11.32
C GLU A 40 -6.26 -5.88 -12.10
N GLN A 41 -5.35 -6.12 -13.05
CA GLN A 41 -5.19 -7.41 -13.74
C GLN A 41 -4.38 -8.45 -12.93
N GLY A 42 -4.01 -8.14 -11.69
CA GLY A 42 -3.26 -9.05 -10.81
C GLY A 42 -1.78 -9.19 -11.17
N GLU A 43 -1.27 -8.40 -12.11
CA GLU A 43 0.18 -8.24 -12.28
C GLU A 43 0.75 -7.47 -11.08
N LEU A 44 1.98 -7.83 -10.68
CA LEU A 44 2.64 -7.22 -9.53
C LEU A 44 3.97 -6.58 -10.01
N PRO A 45 3.92 -5.42 -10.67
CA PRO A 45 5.09 -4.80 -11.28
C PRO A 45 6.09 -4.27 -10.23
N GLY A 46 7.38 -4.50 -10.45
CA GLY A 46 8.49 -4.03 -9.60
C GLY A 46 9.50 -5.12 -9.27
N ASP A 47 10.67 -4.76 -8.73
CA ASP A 47 11.63 -5.77 -8.27
C ASP A 47 11.07 -6.44 -7.01
N LEU A 48 10.97 -7.77 -6.95
CA LEU A 48 10.79 -8.46 -5.66
C LEU A 48 12.00 -8.13 -4.79
N ILE A 49 11.79 -7.62 -3.57
CA ILE A 49 12.89 -7.46 -2.61
C ILE A 49 13.24 -8.85 -2.06
N PRO A 50 14.49 -9.34 -2.22
CA PRO A 50 14.88 -10.68 -1.78
C PRO A 50 14.98 -10.77 -0.24
N ASP A 51 15.04 -12.01 0.26
CA ASP A 51 15.24 -12.40 1.66
C ASP A 51 14.23 -11.89 2.69
N ILE A 52 13.21 -11.13 2.27
CA ILE A 52 11.99 -10.90 3.05
C ILE A 52 10.94 -11.94 2.63
N GLY A 53 10.42 -12.72 3.59
CA GLY A 53 9.66 -13.97 3.37
C GLY A 53 8.25 -13.84 2.79
N TYR A 54 7.94 -12.76 2.06
CA TYR A 54 6.63 -12.42 1.51
C TYR A 54 6.78 -11.33 0.43
N LYS A 55 5.79 -11.15 -0.44
CA LYS A 55 5.99 -10.50 -1.74
C LYS A 55 5.92 -8.95 -1.69
N VAL A 56 7.09 -8.30 -1.65
CA VAL A 56 7.25 -6.84 -1.70
C VAL A 56 7.80 -6.39 -3.05
N PHE A 57 7.10 -5.54 -3.80
CA PHE A 57 7.43 -5.18 -5.18
C PHE A 57 7.93 -3.75 -5.35
N LYS A 58 9.23 -3.55 -5.57
CA LYS A 58 9.88 -2.24 -5.70
C LYS A 58 9.51 -1.52 -7.00
N LEU A 59 8.31 -0.97 -6.99
CA LEU A 59 7.68 -0.24 -8.08
C LEU A 59 8.44 1.07 -8.38
N ARG A 60 9.08 1.12 -9.56
CA ARG A 60 9.75 2.31 -10.08
C ARG A 60 8.95 2.87 -11.25
N ILE A 61 8.11 3.87 -10.98
CA ILE A 61 7.29 4.50 -12.01
C ILE A 61 8.17 5.49 -12.79
N LYS A 62 8.16 5.38 -14.12
CA LYS A 62 8.86 6.32 -15.02
C LYS A 62 8.24 7.71 -14.86
N ASN A 63 9.08 8.74 -14.73
CA ASN A 63 8.63 10.13 -14.70
C ASN A 63 8.79 10.73 -16.11
N SER A 64 7.69 10.86 -16.86
CA SER A 64 7.75 11.36 -18.25
C SER A 64 8.01 12.87 -18.34
N ASN A 65 8.08 13.59 -17.21
CA ASN A 65 8.45 15.01 -17.18
C ASN A 65 9.93 15.26 -16.88
N VAL A 66 10.75 14.22 -16.62
CA VAL A 66 12.15 14.37 -16.21
C VAL A 66 13.09 13.48 -17.04
N GLN A 67 13.80 14.09 -18.01
CA GLN A 67 14.86 13.42 -18.79
C GLN A 67 16.20 13.27 -18.01
N LYS A 68 16.16 13.02 -16.70
CA LYS A 68 17.33 12.58 -15.93
C LYS A 68 17.28 11.06 -15.75
N GLY A 69 18.45 10.43 -15.60
CA GLY A 69 18.61 8.97 -15.55
C GLY A 69 18.00 8.29 -14.31
N LYS A 70 18.55 7.13 -13.94
CA LYS A 70 18.01 6.13 -12.97
C LYS A 70 17.55 6.66 -11.58
N SER A 71 17.79 7.92 -11.25
CA SER A 71 17.37 8.61 -10.02
C SER A 71 16.10 9.47 -10.15
N GLY A 72 15.54 9.70 -11.36
CA GLY A 72 14.42 10.64 -11.58
C GLY A 72 12.99 10.09 -11.46
N GLY A 73 12.80 8.76 -11.41
CA GLY A 73 11.49 8.11 -11.34
C GLY A 73 10.85 8.14 -9.95
N TYR A 74 9.53 7.98 -9.88
CA TYR A 74 8.80 7.89 -8.62
C TYR A 74 9.04 6.54 -7.95
N ARG A 75 9.00 6.51 -6.62
CA ARG A 75 9.15 5.32 -5.76
C ARG A 75 8.11 5.39 -4.66
N HIS A 76 7.36 4.32 -4.47
CA HIS A 76 6.26 4.27 -3.50
C HIS A 76 5.99 2.82 -3.11
N LEU A 77 5.95 2.51 -1.81
CA LEU A 77 5.43 1.28 -1.20
C LEU A 77 5.17 1.54 0.28
N THR A 78 3.97 1.20 0.76
CA THR A 78 3.67 -0.19 1.15
C THR A 78 2.22 -0.52 0.76
N LEU A 79 1.90 -1.79 0.46
CA LEU A 79 0.52 -2.22 0.28
C LEU A 79 -0.03 -2.81 1.59
N ILE A 80 -1.25 -2.45 1.96
CA ILE A 80 -2.09 -3.29 2.81
C ILE A 80 -2.91 -4.19 1.87
N THR A 81 -2.89 -5.49 2.14
CA THR A 81 -3.49 -6.52 1.29
C THR A 81 -4.62 -7.23 2.01
N ILE A 82 -5.72 -7.50 1.31
CA ILE A 82 -6.85 -8.29 1.80
C ILE A 82 -6.99 -9.51 0.87
N ASN A 83 -6.82 -10.71 1.40
CA ASN A 83 -7.10 -11.98 0.70
C ASN A 83 -7.85 -12.90 1.67
N GLN A 84 -8.98 -13.46 1.25
CA GLN A 84 -9.80 -14.36 2.06
C GLN A 84 -9.04 -15.61 2.53
N GLU A 85 -8.13 -16.14 1.69
CA GLU A 85 -7.29 -17.31 1.99
C GLU A 85 -6.19 -17.02 3.04
N VAL A 86 -5.85 -15.74 3.26
CA VAL A 86 -4.74 -15.30 4.13
C VAL A 86 -5.30 -14.66 5.39
N MET A 87 -5.02 -15.26 6.54
CA MET A 87 -5.47 -14.78 7.86
C MET A 87 -7.00 -14.59 8.00
N GLY A 88 -7.79 -15.20 7.11
CA GLY A 88 -9.26 -15.11 7.08
C GLY A 88 -9.76 -13.74 6.64
N GLY A 89 -9.25 -13.23 5.51
CA GLY A 89 -9.68 -11.93 4.95
C GLY A 89 -9.24 -10.70 5.74
N LYS A 90 -8.39 -10.87 6.76
CA LYS A 90 -7.93 -9.74 7.59
C LYS A 90 -6.94 -8.87 6.82
N PRO A 91 -6.99 -7.53 6.94
CA PRO A 91 -6.00 -6.64 6.33
C PRO A 91 -4.60 -6.98 6.85
N CYS A 92 -3.68 -7.27 5.94
CA CYS A 92 -2.31 -7.67 6.24
C CYS A 92 -1.31 -6.69 5.62
N ILE A 93 -0.21 -6.44 6.31
CA ILE A 93 0.93 -5.68 5.75
C ILE A 93 1.50 -6.48 4.57
N ARG A 94 1.78 -5.87 3.41
CA ARG A 94 2.57 -6.43 2.29
C ARG A 94 2.30 -7.91 1.89
N GLY A 95 1.07 -8.44 2.02
CA GLY A 95 0.76 -9.86 1.72
C GLY A 95 1.12 -10.87 2.82
N MET A 96 1.44 -10.39 4.03
CA MET A 96 2.01 -11.12 5.16
C MET A 96 0.98 -11.95 5.94
N ARG A 97 1.47 -12.74 6.92
CA ARG A 97 0.67 -13.24 8.05
C ARG A 97 0.70 -12.29 9.28
N VAL A 98 1.07 -11.03 9.04
CA VAL A 98 1.09 -9.92 10.01
C VAL A 98 -0.12 -9.03 9.71
N THR A 99 -1.16 -9.13 10.54
CA THR A 99 -2.39 -8.36 10.34
C THR A 99 -2.27 -6.96 10.91
N VAL A 100 -3.00 -5.99 10.33
CA VAL A 100 -3.09 -4.61 10.81
C VAL A 100 -3.48 -4.57 12.29
N GLY A 101 -4.51 -5.32 12.67
CA GLY A 101 -4.98 -5.42 14.06
C GLY A 101 -3.95 -5.97 15.04
N MET A 102 -3.00 -6.80 14.60
CA MET A 102 -1.96 -7.37 15.46
C MET A 102 -0.94 -6.31 15.89
N ILE A 103 -0.47 -5.49 14.94
CA ILE A 103 0.46 -4.39 15.22
C ILE A 103 -0.25 -3.24 15.95
N LEU A 104 -1.50 -2.91 15.60
CA LEU A 104 -2.32 -1.97 16.38
C LEU A 104 -2.50 -2.45 17.83
N GLY A 105 -2.65 -3.76 18.05
CA GLY A 105 -2.71 -4.36 19.39
C GLY A 105 -1.43 -4.17 20.21
N LEU A 106 -0.25 -4.22 19.58
CA LEU A 106 1.03 -3.93 20.24
C LEU A 106 1.13 -2.44 20.60
N ILE A 107 0.79 -1.54 19.67
CA ILE A 107 0.77 -0.08 19.91
C ILE A 107 -0.21 0.27 21.04
N ALA A 108 -1.41 -0.33 21.05
CA ALA A 108 -2.40 -0.17 22.12
C ALA A 108 -1.95 -0.79 23.46
N SER A 109 -1.03 -1.74 23.43
CA SER A 109 -0.38 -2.31 24.62
C SER A 109 0.84 -1.50 25.10
N GLY A 110 1.13 -0.36 24.46
CA GLY A 110 2.20 0.56 24.85
C GLY A 110 3.57 0.30 24.22
N TYR A 111 3.70 -0.65 23.27
CA TYR A 111 4.97 -0.90 22.58
C TYR A 111 5.36 0.28 21.68
N THR A 112 6.63 0.68 21.73
CA THR A 112 7.21 1.69 20.85
C THR A 112 7.40 1.19 19.42
N THR A 113 7.57 2.13 18.48
CA THR A 113 7.93 1.85 17.09
C THR A 113 9.19 0.99 17.02
N GLU A 114 10.17 1.31 17.85
CA GLU A 114 11.49 0.69 17.93
C GLU A 114 11.40 -0.75 18.43
N GLU A 115 10.63 -1.01 19.50
CA GLU A 115 10.39 -2.37 20.01
C GLU A 115 9.60 -3.23 19.00
N ILE A 116 8.64 -2.65 18.29
CA ILE A 116 7.89 -3.35 17.24
C ILE A 116 8.83 -3.72 16.08
N LEU A 117 9.66 -2.79 15.60
CA LEU A 117 10.65 -3.09 14.56
C LEU A 117 11.72 -4.09 15.03
N GLN A 118 12.08 -4.09 16.32
CA GLN A 118 12.99 -5.10 16.88
C GLN A 118 12.36 -6.50 16.98
N ALA A 119 11.09 -6.59 17.36
CA ALA A 119 10.35 -7.86 17.43
C ALA A 119 9.93 -8.40 16.06
N TYR A 120 9.77 -7.51 15.06
CA TYR A 120 9.39 -7.82 13.69
C TYR A 120 10.42 -7.24 12.71
N PRO A 121 11.69 -7.71 12.70
CA PRO A 121 12.83 -7.09 12.00
C PRO A 121 12.77 -7.12 10.46
N TYR A 122 11.70 -7.69 9.91
CA TYR A 122 11.37 -7.65 8.50
C TYR A 122 10.45 -6.46 8.12
N LEU A 123 9.79 -5.83 9.10
CA LEU A 123 8.99 -4.63 8.90
C LEU A 123 9.89 -3.40 8.74
N GLU A 124 9.41 -2.42 7.99
CA GLU A 124 10.04 -1.11 7.84
C GLU A 124 9.21 -0.03 8.56
N LEU A 125 9.81 1.11 8.90
CA LEU A 125 9.11 2.24 9.51
C LEU A 125 7.95 2.74 8.61
N GLU A 126 8.13 2.63 7.30
CA GLU A 126 7.15 2.88 6.25
C GLU A 126 5.94 1.93 6.33
N ASP A 127 6.11 0.67 6.75
CA ASP A 127 4.98 -0.26 6.95
C ASP A 127 4.10 0.20 8.11
N LEU A 128 4.71 0.64 9.21
CA LEU A 128 3.98 1.13 10.39
C LEU A 128 3.23 2.43 10.06
N ARG A 129 3.80 3.27 9.18
CA ARG A 129 3.17 4.50 8.68
C ARG A 129 1.94 4.22 7.79
N GLU A 130 2.07 3.36 6.77
CA GLU A 130 0.92 3.02 5.91
C GLU A 130 -0.11 2.14 6.64
N LEU A 131 0.29 1.32 7.62
CA LEU A 131 -0.62 0.63 8.54
C LEU A 131 -1.47 1.61 9.35
N LEU A 132 -0.85 2.65 9.94
CA LEU A 132 -1.59 3.67 10.70
C LEU A 132 -2.48 4.52 9.78
N ALA A 133 -2.03 4.82 8.56
CA ALA A 133 -2.84 5.52 7.56
C ALA A 133 -4.05 4.68 7.09
N TYR A 134 -3.86 3.37 6.87
CA TYR A 134 -4.95 2.43 6.58
C TYR A 134 -5.91 2.32 7.76
N ALA A 135 -5.39 2.20 8.99
CA ALA A 135 -6.22 2.10 10.20
C ALA A 135 -7.09 3.35 10.40
N ALA A 136 -6.51 4.54 10.25
CA ALA A 136 -7.23 5.82 10.34
C ALA A 136 -8.32 5.93 9.26
N TRP A 137 -8.02 5.57 8.01
CA TRP A 137 -9.01 5.53 6.94
C TRP A 137 -10.13 4.52 7.22
N ARG A 138 -9.78 3.31 7.69
CA ARG A 138 -10.75 2.22 7.88
C ARG A 138 -11.74 2.48 9.02
N VAL A 139 -11.42 3.37 9.97
CA VAL A 139 -12.35 3.84 11.01
C VAL A 139 -13.16 5.08 10.61
N GLU A 140 -12.84 5.74 9.48
CA GLU A 140 -13.69 6.77 8.87
C GLU A 140 -14.80 6.16 7.98
N GLU A 141 -14.69 4.89 7.60
CA GLU A 141 -15.76 4.18 6.89
C GLU A 141 -16.95 3.87 7.81
N ILE A 142 -18.13 4.36 7.45
CA ILE A 142 -19.40 4.05 8.11
C ILE A 142 -20.16 2.94 7.37
N GLU A 143 -20.70 1.97 8.12
CA GLU A 143 -21.66 1.02 7.56
C GLU A 143 -23.00 1.73 7.36
N VAL A 144 -23.42 1.88 6.09
CA VAL A 144 -24.74 2.42 5.76
C VAL A 144 -25.76 1.29 5.89
N PRO A 145 -26.75 1.37 6.80
CA PRO A 145 -27.74 0.32 6.96
C PRO A 145 -28.60 0.21 5.69
N LEU A 146 -28.62 -0.98 5.08
CA LEU A 146 -29.42 -1.25 3.89
C LEU A 146 -30.91 -1.29 4.28
N SER A 147 -31.67 -0.32 3.79
CA SER A 147 -33.14 -0.28 3.90
C SER A 147 -33.77 -1.34 2.99
N VAL A 148 -33.72 -2.61 3.39
CA VAL A 148 -34.56 -3.65 2.78
C VAL A 148 -36.03 -3.27 2.96
N SER A 149 -36.73 -3.22 1.82
CA SER A 149 -38.15 -2.85 1.68
C SER A 149 -39.01 -4.07 1.46
#